data_AF-A0AAU5Q7P6-F1
#
_entry.id   AF-A0AAU5Q7P6-F1
#
_cell.length_a   1.000
_cell.length_b   1.000
_cell.length_c   1.000
_cell.angle_alpha   90.00
_cell.angle_beta   90.00
_cell.angle_gamma   90.00
#
_symmetry.space_group_name_H-M   'P 1'
#
loop_
_entity.id
_entity.type
_entity.pdbx_description
1 polymer ?
#
loop_
_entity_poly.entity_id
_entity_poly.type
_entity_poly.pdbx_seq_one_letter_code
_entity_poly.pdbx_strand_id
1 'polypeptide(L)'
;MTVYVDGIAEYGDVAKRNGLRTTQWAHLVADTAEELHTFAEGIGLRRSWFQNADNYRWHYDVTPAKRADAIRAGAVEIDRRKLAEIMTQRRAGQQTAATLSPPASVLPGEPERAPLAAPIFGNAGGWAVVMERAGNCCQCTGQCGATHRKTEGRCDARHGAYGGKGHPPIRLEAAPEDPTVPEHAAARMTPDQLMAWCAVCRSGAAKKAKPPQGKKVPAQSEALFDMEGLG
;
A
#
# COMPACT_ATOMS: atom_id res chain seq x y z
N MET A 1 25.29 5.73 11.64
CA MET A 1 24.98 4.42 11.06
C MET A 1 24.43 3.53 12.17
N THR A 2 23.17 3.76 12.55
CA THR A 2 22.59 3.07 13.71
C THR A 2 21.44 2.22 13.24
N VAL A 3 21.59 0.90 13.37
CA VAL A 3 20.54 -0.08 13.13
C VAL A 3 20.05 -0.55 14.48
N TYR A 4 18.74 -0.64 14.63
CA TYR A 4 18.07 -1.01 15.86
C TYR A 4 17.30 -2.30 15.66
N VAL A 5 17.24 -3.11 16.71
CA VAL A 5 16.47 -4.36 16.74
C VAL A 5 15.59 -4.40 17.99
N ASP A 6 14.31 -4.69 17.81
CA ASP A 6 13.38 -4.77 18.95
C ASP A 6 13.38 -6.15 19.63
N GLY A 7 12.52 -6.30 20.65
CA GLY A 7 12.32 -7.56 21.34
C GLY A 7 11.53 -8.56 20.49
N ILE A 8 11.78 -9.85 20.71
CA ILE A 8 11.05 -10.93 20.05
C ILE A 8 9.57 -10.86 20.43
N ALA A 9 8.70 -10.85 19.43
CA ALA A 9 7.26 -10.98 19.58
C ALA A 9 6.77 -12.33 19.03
N GLU A 10 5.69 -12.85 19.63
CA GLU A 10 5.01 -14.06 19.15
C GLU A 10 3.90 -13.73 18.16
N TYR A 11 3.91 -14.46 17.05
CA TYR A 11 2.99 -14.36 15.92
C TYR A 11 2.38 -15.72 15.57
N GLY A 12 2.07 -16.55 16.59
CA GLY A 12 1.65 -17.95 16.43
C GLY A 12 0.52 -18.17 15.41
N ASP A 13 -0.52 -17.33 15.44
CA ASP A 13 -1.66 -17.47 14.52
C ASP A 13 -1.29 -17.13 13.07
N VAL A 14 -0.44 -16.13 12.86
CA VAL A 14 0.03 -15.72 11.53
C VAL A 14 0.97 -16.77 10.95
N ALA A 15 1.87 -17.30 11.77
CA ALA A 15 2.80 -18.35 11.38
C ALA A 15 2.07 -19.64 10.97
N LYS A 16 1.06 -20.07 11.73
CA LYS A 16 0.22 -21.23 11.38
C LYS A 16 -0.51 -21.04 10.06
N ARG A 17 -1.12 -19.88 9.84
CA ARG A 17 -1.86 -19.56 8.61
C ARG A 17 -0.97 -19.56 7.36
N ASN A 18 0.29 -19.15 7.52
CA ASN A 18 1.24 -19.02 6.43
C ASN A 18 2.21 -20.21 6.30
N GLY A 19 2.03 -21.27 7.10
CA GLY A 19 2.91 -22.45 7.08
C GLY A 19 4.37 -22.13 7.46
N LEU A 20 4.59 -21.09 8.26
CA LEU A 20 5.93 -20.65 8.64
C LEU A 20 6.49 -21.51 9.77
N ARG A 21 7.78 -21.83 9.68
CA ARG A 21 8.49 -22.68 10.65
C ARG A 21 8.71 -22.01 12.01
N THR A 22 8.65 -20.68 12.05
CA THR A 22 8.94 -19.89 13.24
C THR A 22 7.76 -18.98 13.57
N THR A 23 7.36 -18.97 14.84
CA THR A 23 6.31 -18.10 15.40
C THR A 23 6.87 -16.84 16.02
N GLN A 24 8.19 -16.73 16.17
CA GLN A 24 8.87 -15.68 16.92
C GLN A 24 9.70 -14.79 15.99
N TRP A 25 9.46 -13.49 16.04
CA TRP A 25 10.10 -12.54 15.13
C TRP A 25 10.43 -11.24 15.86
N ALA A 26 11.49 -10.57 15.44
CA ALA A 26 11.81 -9.20 15.82
C ALA A 26 11.94 -8.36 14.55
N HIS A 27 11.85 -7.05 14.69
CA HIS A 27 11.97 -6.09 13.61
C HIS A 27 13.33 -5.42 13.66
N LEU A 28 13.97 -5.36 12.49
CA LEU A 28 15.20 -4.61 12.27
C LEU A 28 14.87 -3.32 11.52
N VAL A 29 15.30 -2.19 12.09
CA VAL A 29 14.99 -0.83 11.62
C VAL A 29 16.24 0.05 11.68
N ALA A 30 16.32 1.13 10.91
CA ALA A 30 17.42 2.10 10.96
C ALA A 30 16.93 3.55 10.77
N ASP A 31 17.80 4.53 10.73
CA ASP A 31 17.38 5.92 10.45
C ASP A 31 17.13 6.12 8.95
N THR A 32 17.92 5.48 8.08
CA THR A 32 17.70 5.45 6.62
C THR A 32 17.52 4.04 6.06
N ALA A 33 16.90 3.92 4.87
CA ALA A 33 16.71 2.64 4.22
C ALA A 33 18.06 2.06 3.76
N GLU A 34 18.95 2.91 3.25
CA GLU A 34 20.29 2.54 2.77
C GLU A 34 21.14 1.92 3.89
N GLU A 35 21.09 2.50 5.09
CA GLU A 35 21.75 1.97 6.28
C GLU A 35 21.21 0.59 6.65
N LEU A 36 19.89 0.44 6.66
CA LEU A 36 19.24 -0.83 6.98
C LEU A 36 19.62 -1.92 5.97
N HIS A 37 19.69 -1.58 4.69
CA HIS A 37 20.03 -2.52 3.63
C HIS A 37 21.48 -2.98 3.68
N THR A 38 22.41 -2.04 3.87
CA THR A 38 23.84 -2.34 4.02
C THR A 38 24.05 -3.28 5.21
N PHE A 39 23.38 -3.01 6.33
CA PHE A 39 23.46 -3.86 7.51
C PHE A 39 22.83 -5.24 7.30
N ALA A 40 21.64 -5.28 6.69
CA ALA A 40 20.91 -6.50 6.39
C ALA A 40 21.72 -7.45 5.49
N GLU A 41 22.40 -6.92 4.48
CA GLU A 41 23.33 -7.69 3.64
C GLU A 41 24.49 -8.26 4.46
N GLY A 42 25.09 -7.46 5.35
CA GLY A 42 26.18 -7.89 6.23
C GLY A 42 25.83 -9.05 7.17
N ILE A 43 24.57 -9.16 7.60
CA ILE A 43 24.06 -10.29 8.41
C ILE A 43 23.39 -11.39 7.57
N GLY A 44 23.47 -11.30 6.23
CA GLY A 44 22.98 -12.32 5.29
C GLY A 44 21.46 -12.38 5.12
N LEU A 45 20.76 -11.25 5.25
CA LEU A 45 19.35 -11.12 4.90
C LEU A 45 19.21 -10.80 3.40
N ARG A 46 18.16 -11.34 2.77
CA ARG A 46 17.87 -11.10 1.35
C ARG A 46 17.17 -9.76 1.16
N ARG A 47 17.52 -9.00 0.11
CA ARG A 47 16.85 -7.73 -0.21
C ARG A 47 15.33 -7.88 -0.38
N SER A 48 14.86 -9.02 -0.90
CA SER A 48 13.43 -9.32 -1.07
C SER A 48 12.65 -9.53 0.23
N TRP A 49 13.31 -9.65 1.38
CA TRP A 49 12.65 -9.73 2.69
C TRP A 49 12.34 -8.35 3.28
N PHE A 50 12.71 -7.28 2.59
CA PHE A 50 12.38 -5.93 2.97
C PHE A 50 10.87 -5.69 2.84
N GLN A 51 10.24 -5.25 3.93
CA GLN A 51 8.81 -5.02 4.01
C GLN A 51 8.48 -3.54 3.91
N ASN A 52 7.26 -3.22 3.46
CA ASN A 52 6.68 -1.87 3.49
C ASN A 52 7.55 -0.79 2.80
N ALA A 53 8.19 -1.12 1.69
CA ALA A 53 9.10 -0.23 0.97
C ALA A 53 8.44 1.10 0.53
N ASP A 54 7.11 1.11 0.40
CA ASP A 54 6.30 2.24 -0.04
C ASP A 54 5.96 3.24 1.08
N ASN A 55 6.26 2.92 2.34
CA ASN A 55 5.85 3.74 3.48
C ASN A 55 6.89 3.79 4.61
N TYR A 56 6.75 4.73 5.54
CA TYR A 56 7.71 4.95 6.64
C TYR A 56 7.93 3.74 7.57
N ARG A 57 7.08 2.71 7.51
CA ARG A 57 7.16 1.49 8.33
C ARG A 57 8.05 0.42 7.70
N TRP A 58 8.93 0.78 6.78
CA TRP A 58 9.88 -0.15 6.19
C TRP A 58 10.78 -0.81 7.25
N HIS A 59 10.98 -2.12 7.13
CA HIS A 59 11.77 -2.93 8.08
C HIS A 59 12.14 -4.30 7.48
N TYR A 60 12.98 -5.04 8.21
CA TYR A 60 13.14 -6.48 8.03
C TYR A 60 12.60 -7.24 9.23
N ASP A 61 11.90 -8.35 8.98
CA ASP A 61 11.57 -9.32 10.01
C ASP A 61 12.74 -10.31 10.17
N VAL A 62 13.21 -10.47 11.40
CA VAL A 62 14.31 -11.37 11.75
C VAL A 62 13.87 -12.44 12.73
N THR A 63 14.35 -13.66 12.52
CA THR A 63 14.17 -14.77 13.46
C THR A 63 15.03 -14.57 14.72
N PRO A 64 14.81 -15.31 15.81
CA PRO A 64 15.61 -15.18 17.03
C PRO A 64 17.12 -15.36 16.80
N ALA A 65 17.50 -16.30 15.92
CA ALA A 65 18.88 -16.50 15.53
C ALA A 65 19.45 -15.26 14.79
N LYS A 66 18.70 -14.72 13.83
CA LYS A 66 19.12 -13.52 13.08
C LYS A 66 19.14 -12.26 13.94
N ARG A 67 18.29 -12.16 14.96
CA ARG A 67 18.37 -11.11 15.99
C ARG A 67 19.69 -11.20 16.76
N ALA A 68 20.08 -12.40 17.21
CA ALA A 68 21.35 -12.59 17.90
C ALA A 68 22.55 -12.22 17.00
N ASP A 69 22.47 -12.55 15.70
CA ASP A 69 23.46 -12.13 14.71
C ASP A 69 23.50 -10.60 14.54
N ALA A 70 22.33 -9.95 14.49
CA ALA A 70 22.24 -8.49 14.40
C ALA A 70 22.88 -7.80 15.61
N ILE A 71 22.62 -8.28 16.83
CA ILE A 71 23.23 -7.73 18.05
C ILE A 71 24.75 -7.89 18.02
N ARG A 72 25.23 -9.08 17.61
CA ARG A 72 26.68 -9.35 17.47
C ARG A 72 27.34 -8.46 16.41
N ALA A 73 26.60 -8.11 15.35
CA ALA A 73 27.02 -7.18 14.31
C ALA A 73 26.90 -5.69 14.71
N GLY A 74 26.44 -5.39 15.93
CA GLY A 74 26.37 -4.03 16.47
C GLY A 74 25.01 -3.34 16.35
N ALA A 75 23.93 -4.07 16.09
CA ALA A 75 22.58 -3.51 16.18
C ALA A 75 22.23 -3.15 17.63
N VAL A 76 21.64 -1.97 17.83
CA VAL A 76 21.23 -1.47 19.14
C VAL A 76 19.89 -2.08 19.53
N GLU A 77 19.84 -2.74 20.68
CA GLU A 77 18.58 -3.27 21.21
C GLU A 77 17.66 -2.14 21.68
N ILE A 78 16.41 -2.16 21.24
CA ILE A 78 15.42 -1.15 21.56
C ILE A 78 14.13 -1.76 22.13
N ASP A 79 13.43 -0.98 22.95
CA ASP A 79 12.09 -1.32 23.40
C ASP A 79 11.02 -0.86 22.40
N ARG A 80 9.77 -1.24 22.65
CA ARG A 80 8.62 -0.85 21.80
C ARG A 80 8.40 0.67 21.76
N ARG A 81 8.75 1.38 22.84
CA ARG A 81 8.60 2.83 22.92
C ARG A 81 9.57 3.51 21.96
N LYS A 82 10.83 3.09 21.96
CA LYS A 82 11.86 3.59 21.06
C LYS A 82 11.57 3.24 19.60
N LEU A 83 11.03 2.05 19.33
CA LEU A 83 10.52 1.70 18.01
C LEU A 83 9.42 2.66 17.55
N ALA A 84 8.46 2.99 18.43
CA ALA A 84 7.39 3.94 18.12
C ALA A 84 7.93 5.37 17.89
N GLU A 85 8.95 5.80 18.63
CA GLU A 85 9.66 7.07 18.39
C GLU A 85 10.27 7.12 16.98
N ILE A 86 11.02 6.08 16.58
CA ILE A 86 11.62 5.99 15.24
C ILE A 86 10.54 6.06 14.15
N MET A 87 9.45 5.30 14.31
CA MET A 87 8.34 5.32 13.34
C MET A 87 7.68 6.71 13.24
N THR A 88 7.56 7.41 14.37
CA THR A 88 7.00 8.77 14.43
C THR A 88 7.92 9.77 13.72
N GLN A 89 9.22 9.69 13.96
CA GLN A 89 10.24 10.52 13.30
C GLN A 89 10.25 10.32 11.79
N ARG A 90 10.26 9.07 11.31
CA ARG A 90 10.21 8.76 9.88
C ARG A 90 8.92 9.26 9.22
N ARG A 91 7.77 9.12 9.92
CA ARG A 91 6.48 9.63 9.44
C ARG A 91 6.49 11.16 9.29
N ALA A 92 7.09 11.86 10.26
CA ALA A 92 7.27 13.32 10.18
C ALA A 92 8.23 13.69 9.04
N GLY A 93 9.34 12.96 8.88
CA GLY A 93 10.31 13.16 7.79
C GLY A 93 9.72 12.96 6.38
N GLN A 94 8.84 11.96 6.20
CA GLN A 94 8.09 11.79 4.94
C GLN A 94 7.12 12.96 4.68
N GLN A 95 6.55 13.57 5.73
CA GLN A 95 5.68 14.74 5.59
C GLN A 95 6.48 16.00 5.28
N THR A 96 7.63 16.22 5.94
CA THR A 96 8.49 17.38 5.68
C THR A 96 9.15 17.32 4.31
N ALA A 97 9.60 16.14 3.85
CA ALA A 97 10.11 15.97 2.48
C ALA A 97 9.03 16.23 1.42
N ALA A 98 7.78 15.83 1.69
CA ALA A 98 6.64 16.18 0.84
C ALA A 98 6.29 17.69 0.87
N THR A 99 6.69 18.41 1.92
CA THR A 99 6.47 19.86 2.09
C THR A 99 7.65 20.72 1.58
N LEU A 100 8.88 20.18 1.53
CA LEU A 100 10.11 20.91 1.20
C LEU A 100 10.65 20.68 -0.23
N SER A 101 9.93 19.96 -1.09
CA SER A 101 10.21 20.04 -2.54
C SER A 101 10.01 21.48 -3.00
N PRO A 102 11.04 22.17 -3.55
CA PRO A 102 10.87 23.55 -3.96
C PRO A 102 9.88 23.61 -5.15
N PRO A 103 8.88 24.50 -5.13
CA PRO A 103 8.16 24.82 -6.35
C PRO A 103 9.11 25.54 -7.31
N ALA A 104 9.12 25.12 -8.57
CA ALA A 104 9.74 25.88 -9.64
C ALA A 104 9.27 27.35 -9.54
N SER A 105 10.23 28.27 -9.56
CA SER A 105 10.08 29.71 -9.30
C SER A 105 8.82 30.33 -9.95
N VAL A 106 7.95 30.93 -9.14
CA VAL A 106 6.85 31.82 -9.58
C VAL A 106 6.98 33.16 -8.85
N LEU A 107 6.89 34.25 -9.61
CA LEU A 107 6.93 35.67 -9.20
C LEU A 107 5.69 36.06 -8.35
N PRO A 108 5.72 37.18 -7.58
CA PRO A 108 4.73 37.42 -6.53
C PRO A 108 3.44 38.06 -7.04
N GLY A 109 2.30 37.53 -6.58
CA GLY A 109 0.97 38.08 -6.81
C GLY A 109 -0.17 37.25 -6.19
N GLU A 110 -0.24 37.25 -4.85
CA GLU A 110 -1.42 37.06 -3.96
C GLU A 110 -2.34 35.80 -4.03
N PRO A 111 -3.05 35.45 -2.93
CA PRO A 111 -3.09 34.08 -2.41
C PRO A 111 -4.38 33.32 -2.72
N GLU A 112 -4.25 32.14 -3.33
CA GLU A 112 -5.34 31.16 -3.45
C GLU A 112 -4.90 29.78 -2.95
N ARG A 113 -5.80 29.13 -2.19
CA ARG A 113 -5.58 27.88 -1.45
C ARG A 113 -5.06 26.76 -2.36
N ALA A 114 -3.84 26.30 -2.11
CA ALA A 114 -3.21 25.24 -2.88
C ALA A 114 -4.02 23.92 -2.83
N PRO A 115 -4.35 23.30 -3.99
CA PRO A 115 -4.89 21.95 -4.00
C PRO A 115 -3.79 20.92 -3.72
N LEU A 116 -4.13 19.89 -2.96
CA LEU A 116 -3.27 18.74 -2.71
C LEU A 116 -2.92 18.05 -4.04
N ALA A 117 -1.62 17.75 -4.22
CA ALA A 117 -1.04 17.25 -5.46
C ALA A 117 -1.72 15.96 -5.99
N ALA A 118 -1.86 15.91 -7.33
CA ALA A 118 -2.38 14.79 -8.08
C ALA A 118 -1.48 13.53 -7.98
N PRO A 119 -2.03 12.31 -8.07
CA PRO A 119 -1.25 11.07 -8.12
C PRO A 119 -0.44 10.93 -9.43
N ILE A 120 0.71 10.25 -9.33
CA ILE A 120 1.78 10.13 -10.35
C ILE A 120 1.40 9.22 -11.54
N PHE A 121 0.22 8.59 -11.56
CA PHE A 121 -0.24 7.78 -12.68
C PHE A 121 -1.58 8.27 -13.25
N GLY A 122 -1.58 8.52 -14.56
CA GLY A 122 -2.72 8.96 -15.35
C GLY A 122 -2.89 10.48 -15.32
N ASN A 123 -2.45 11.15 -16.40
CA ASN A 123 -2.73 12.55 -16.73
C ASN A 123 -2.84 13.49 -15.50
N ALA A 124 -1.71 14.00 -14.99
CA ALA A 124 -1.68 14.85 -13.80
C ALA A 124 -2.63 16.07 -13.87
N GLY A 125 -3.01 16.52 -15.08
CA GLY A 125 -4.04 17.54 -15.28
C GLY A 125 -5.48 17.03 -15.25
N GLY A 126 -5.70 15.74 -15.53
CA GLY A 126 -7.04 15.14 -15.61
C GLY A 126 -7.69 14.88 -14.26
N TRP A 127 -6.91 14.49 -13.24
CA TRP A 127 -7.48 14.21 -11.92
C TRP A 127 -8.13 15.46 -11.31
N ALA A 128 -7.46 16.62 -11.35
CA ALA A 128 -7.99 17.86 -10.81
C ALA A 128 -9.29 18.28 -11.51
N VAL A 129 -9.32 18.19 -12.84
CA VAL A 129 -10.51 18.48 -13.67
C VAL A 129 -11.68 17.56 -13.31
N VAL A 130 -11.42 16.26 -13.15
CA VAL A 130 -12.45 15.28 -12.76
C VAL A 130 -13.00 15.59 -11.36
N MET A 131 -12.13 15.91 -10.39
CA MET A 131 -12.55 16.22 -9.02
C MET A 131 -13.32 17.54 -8.93
N GLU A 132 -12.91 18.56 -9.66
CA GLU A 132 -13.62 19.85 -9.75
C GLU A 132 -15.03 19.67 -10.31
N ARG A 133 -15.15 18.97 -11.45
CA ARG A 133 -16.45 18.64 -12.07
C ARG A 133 -17.32 17.77 -11.17
N ALA A 134 -16.71 16.88 -10.40
CA ALA A 134 -17.40 16.03 -9.45
C ALA A 134 -17.79 16.75 -8.14
N GLY A 135 -17.42 18.02 -7.96
CA GLY A 135 -17.63 18.74 -6.70
C GLY A 135 -16.90 18.10 -5.52
N ASN A 136 -15.81 17.36 -5.80
CA ASN A 136 -15.08 16.51 -4.87
C ASN A 136 -15.91 15.35 -4.27
N CYS A 137 -17.02 14.94 -4.88
CA CYS A 137 -17.85 13.84 -4.41
C CYS A 137 -17.69 12.60 -5.29
N CYS A 138 -17.86 11.41 -4.71
CA CYS A 138 -17.97 10.20 -5.50
C CYS A 138 -19.20 10.26 -6.43
N GLN A 139 -19.00 9.92 -7.70
CA GLN A 139 -20.01 9.96 -8.75
C GLN A 139 -20.61 8.58 -9.09
N CYS A 140 -20.31 7.56 -8.29
CA CYS A 140 -20.90 6.23 -8.48
C CYS A 140 -22.44 6.31 -8.44
N THR A 141 -23.08 5.69 -9.43
CA THR A 141 -24.54 5.59 -9.63
C THR A 141 -25.09 4.22 -9.21
N GLY A 142 -24.34 3.46 -8.41
CA GLY A 142 -24.74 2.14 -7.89
C GLY A 142 -23.94 0.96 -8.46
N GLN A 143 -22.97 1.20 -9.35
CA GLN A 143 -22.07 0.17 -9.87
C GLN A 143 -21.33 -0.57 -8.74
N CYS A 144 -21.08 0.09 -7.60
CA CYS A 144 -20.44 -0.50 -6.42
C CYS A 144 -21.22 -1.64 -5.76
N GLY A 145 -22.55 -1.69 -5.98
CA GLY A 145 -23.45 -2.65 -5.37
C GLY A 145 -23.79 -2.42 -3.90
N ALA A 146 -23.28 -1.36 -3.28
CA ALA A 146 -23.71 -0.94 -1.94
C ALA A 146 -25.07 -0.23 -2.01
N THR A 147 -25.92 -0.42 -1.01
CA THR A 147 -27.29 0.12 -0.99
C THR A 147 -27.36 1.58 -0.54
N HIS A 148 -26.29 2.14 0.03
CA HIS A 148 -26.19 3.55 0.45
C HIS A 148 -27.48 4.07 1.12
N ARG A 149 -27.96 3.32 2.12
CA ARG A 149 -29.29 3.53 2.75
C ARG A 149 -29.49 4.95 3.33
N LYS A 150 -28.43 5.62 3.76
CA LYS A 150 -28.48 6.96 4.36
C LYS A 150 -28.57 8.10 3.34
N THR A 151 -28.27 7.79 2.08
CA THR A 151 -27.99 8.76 1.02
C THR A 151 -28.72 8.37 -0.26
N GLU A 152 -29.89 7.73 -0.10
CA GLU A 152 -30.83 7.37 -1.17
C GLU A 152 -30.18 6.62 -2.34
N GLY A 153 -29.26 5.70 -2.03
CA GLY A 153 -28.59 4.89 -3.06
C GLY A 153 -27.35 5.55 -3.67
N ARG A 154 -27.00 6.79 -3.29
CA ARG A 154 -25.82 7.51 -3.76
C ARG A 154 -24.67 7.49 -2.75
N CYS A 155 -23.43 7.41 -3.20
CA CYS A 155 -22.29 7.55 -2.30
C CYS A 155 -22.10 9.02 -1.86
N ASP A 156 -21.93 9.26 -0.56
CA ASP A 156 -21.64 10.57 0.05
C ASP A 156 -20.15 10.81 0.31
N ALA A 157 -19.29 9.89 -0.13
CA ALA A 157 -17.85 10.00 0.07
C ALA A 157 -17.31 11.25 -0.64
N ARG A 158 -16.69 12.14 0.13
CA ARG A 158 -16.11 13.39 -0.34
C ARG A 158 -14.60 13.39 -0.18
N HIS A 159 -13.87 13.90 -1.17
CA HIS A 159 -12.43 14.05 -1.11
C HIS A 159 -12.02 14.88 0.11
N GLY A 160 -11.07 14.38 0.89
CA GLY A 160 -10.60 15.05 2.11
C GLY A 160 -11.48 14.85 3.35
N ALA A 161 -12.68 14.29 3.22
CA ALA A 161 -13.55 13.99 4.36
C ALA A 161 -13.00 12.82 5.18
N TYR A 162 -13.24 12.84 6.49
CA TYR A 162 -12.81 11.78 7.39
C TYR A 162 -13.96 10.81 7.65
N GLY A 163 -13.72 9.51 7.40
CA GLY A 163 -14.70 8.45 7.62
C GLY A 163 -14.81 7.95 9.07
N GLY A 164 -13.96 8.44 9.97
CA GLY A 164 -13.92 8.03 11.38
C GLY A 164 -12.58 8.30 12.05
N LYS A 165 -12.50 8.14 13.39
CA LYS A 165 -11.24 8.30 14.15
C LYS A 165 -10.21 7.26 13.69
N GLY A 166 -9.00 7.72 13.35
CA GLY A 166 -7.87 6.85 13.00
C GLY A 166 -7.80 6.42 11.53
N HIS A 167 -8.74 6.84 10.69
CA HIS A 167 -8.67 6.60 9.24
C HIS A 167 -8.08 7.81 8.51
N PRO A 168 -7.25 7.59 7.48
CA PRO A 168 -6.81 8.68 6.61
C PRO A 168 -8.02 9.33 5.91
N PRO A 169 -7.90 10.60 5.50
CA PRO A 169 -8.95 11.27 4.74
C PRO A 169 -9.25 10.49 3.45
N ILE A 170 -10.52 10.52 3.04
CA ILE A 170 -10.98 9.86 1.81
C ILE A 170 -10.23 10.47 0.63
N ARG A 171 -9.46 9.62 -0.07
CA ARG A 171 -8.88 9.95 -1.37
C ARG A 171 -9.80 9.42 -2.45
N LEU A 172 -10.16 10.30 -3.38
CA LEU A 172 -10.93 9.94 -4.56
C LEU A 172 -9.97 9.70 -5.71
N GLU A 173 -10.38 8.84 -6.62
CA GLU A 173 -9.61 8.40 -7.77
C GLU A 173 -10.37 8.76 -9.05
N ALA A 174 -9.65 9.17 -10.08
CA ALA A 174 -10.21 9.35 -11.41
C ALA A 174 -10.12 8.01 -12.15
N ALA A 175 -11.25 7.44 -12.53
CA ALA A 175 -11.31 6.16 -13.22
C ALA A 175 -12.51 6.14 -14.18
N PRO A 176 -12.46 5.32 -15.25
CA PRO A 176 -13.59 5.19 -16.17
C PRO A 176 -14.86 4.72 -15.44
N GLU A 177 -16.02 5.02 -16.05
CA GLU A 177 -17.30 4.52 -15.56
C GLU A 177 -17.38 3.00 -15.64
N ASP A 178 -16.86 2.43 -16.73
CA ASP A 178 -16.76 0.98 -16.92
C ASP A 178 -15.51 0.45 -16.19
N PRO A 179 -15.69 -0.31 -15.10
CA PRO A 179 -14.57 -0.84 -14.31
C PRO A 179 -13.85 -2.02 -14.99
N THR A 180 -14.33 -2.50 -16.15
CA THR A 180 -13.65 -3.56 -16.93
C THR A 180 -12.55 -3.01 -17.82
N VAL A 181 -12.52 -1.69 -18.06
CA VAL A 181 -11.48 -1.05 -18.88
C VAL A 181 -10.11 -1.31 -18.25
N PRO A 182 -9.16 -1.91 -18.98
CA PRO A 182 -7.85 -2.21 -18.44
C PRO A 182 -7.09 -0.93 -18.13
N GLU A 183 -6.26 -0.97 -17.08
CA GLU A 183 -5.58 0.21 -16.53
C GLU A 183 -4.74 0.98 -17.58
N HIS A 184 -4.08 0.26 -18.50
CA HIS A 184 -3.29 0.86 -19.57
C HIS A 184 -4.13 1.62 -20.61
N ALA A 185 -5.40 1.23 -20.79
CA ALA A 185 -6.33 1.94 -21.66
C ALA A 185 -6.94 3.14 -20.92
N ALA A 186 -7.28 2.96 -19.64
CA ALA A 186 -7.74 4.04 -18.77
C ALA A 186 -6.73 5.19 -18.66
N ALA A 187 -5.42 4.87 -18.64
CA ALA A 187 -4.35 5.86 -18.59
C ALA A 187 -4.27 6.78 -19.83
N ARG A 188 -4.90 6.38 -20.96
CA ARG A 188 -4.92 7.16 -22.21
C ARG A 188 -6.20 7.97 -22.40
N MET A 189 -7.17 7.84 -21.48
CA MET A 189 -8.47 8.49 -21.57
C MET A 189 -8.37 9.99 -21.25
N THR A 190 -9.27 10.78 -21.84
CA THR A 190 -9.39 12.20 -21.51
C THR A 190 -10.16 12.39 -20.19
N PRO A 191 -10.03 13.55 -19.52
CA PRO A 191 -10.75 13.81 -18.27
C PRO A 191 -12.28 13.75 -18.42
N ASP A 192 -12.81 13.98 -19.62
CA ASP A 192 -14.24 13.87 -19.93
C ASP A 192 -14.75 12.41 -19.87
N GLN A 193 -13.87 11.43 -19.99
CA GLN A 193 -14.21 10.01 -19.99
C GLN A 193 -14.00 9.35 -18.62
N LEU A 194 -13.59 10.13 -17.62
CA LEU A 194 -13.31 9.67 -16.26
C LEU A 194 -14.34 10.24 -15.29
N MET A 195 -14.61 9.51 -14.22
CA MET A 195 -15.45 9.96 -13.12
C MET A 195 -14.71 9.81 -11.79
N ALA A 196 -15.19 10.53 -10.77
CA ALA A 196 -14.62 10.47 -9.43
C ALA A 196 -15.16 9.28 -8.64
N TRP A 197 -14.26 8.40 -8.18
CA TRP A 197 -14.58 7.23 -7.37
C TRP A 197 -13.96 7.29 -5.99
N CYS A 198 -14.67 6.82 -4.96
CA CYS A 198 -14.02 6.43 -3.71
C CYS A 198 -13.50 5.00 -3.81
N ALA A 199 -12.45 4.67 -3.04
CA ALA A 199 -11.81 3.36 -3.08
C ALA A 199 -12.79 2.18 -2.87
N VAL A 200 -13.79 2.37 -1.99
CA VAL A 200 -14.83 1.36 -1.71
C VAL A 200 -15.72 1.14 -2.93
N CYS A 201 -16.18 2.22 -3.56
CA CYS A 201 -17.07 2.11 -4.73
C CYS A 201 -16.34 1.55 -5.95
N ARG A 202 -15.10 1.98 -6.21
CA ARG A 202 -14.27 1.45 -7.30
C ARG A 202 -14.03 -0.04 -7.15
N SER A 203 -13.67 -0.47 -5.94
CA SER A 203 -13.44 -1.88 -5.64
C SER A 203 -14.72 -2.72 -5.76
N GLY A 204 -15.87 -2.19 -5.34
CA GLY A 204 -17.17 -2.84 -5.50
C GLY A 204 -17.57 -3.01 -6.97
N ALA A 205 -17.39 -1.97 -7.77
CA ALA A 205 -17.70 -1.98 -9.19
C ALA A 205 -16.82 -2.99 -9.96
N ALA A 206 -15.51 -3.00 -9.70
CA ALA A 206 -14.59 -3.97 -10.28
C ALA A 206 -14.94 -5.43 -9.92
N LYS A 207 -15.38 -5.68 -8.69
CA LYS A 207 -15.81 -7.02 -8.26
C LYS A 207 -17.09 -7.48 -8.96
N LYS A 208 -18.07 -6.58 -9.15
CA LYS A 208 -19.32 -6.90 -9.85
C LYS A 208 -19.12 -7.14 -11.34
N ALA A 209 -18.16 -6.45 -11.96
CA ALA A 209 -17.91 -6.57 -13.38
C ALA A 209 -17.04 -7.79 -13.75
N LYS A 210 -16.37 -8.43 -12.78
CA LYS A 210 -15.61 -9.65 -13.01
C LYS A 210 -16.58 -10.83 -13.20
N PRO A 211 -16.43 -11.64 -14.27
CA PRO A 211 -17.24 -12.86 -14.41
C PRO A 211 -17.02 -13.79 -13.21
N PRO A 212 -18.02 -14.62 -12.84
CA PRO A 212 -17.85 -15.58 -11.76
C PRO A 212 -16.63 -16.45 -12.04
N GLN A 213 -15.69 -16.52 -11.08
CA GLN A 213 -14.52 -17.38 -11.22
C GLN A 213 -15.00 -18.81 -11.37
N GLY A 214 -14.82 -19.38 -12.56
CA GLY A 214 -14.92 -20.83 -12.76
C GLY A 214 -14.00 -21.51 -11.77
N LYS A 215 -14.53 -22.52 -11.06
CA LYS A 215 -13.75 -23.34 -10.12
C LYS A 215 -12.48 -23.81 -10.82
N LYS A 216 -11.31 -23.56 -10.20
CA LYS A 216 -10.04 -24.15 -10.65
C LYS A 216 -10.24 -25.67 -10.67
N VAL A 217 -10.25 -26.26 -11.87
CA VAL A 217 -10.11 -27.72 -12.02
C VAL A 217 -8.67 -28.02 -11.63
N PRO A 218 -8.40 -28.83 -10.59
CA PRO A 218 -7.04 -29.20 -10.25
C PRO A 218 -6.44 -30.01 -11.41
N ALA A 219 -5.22 -29.64 -11.81
CA ALA A 219 -4.46 -30.37 -12.80
C ALA A 219 -4.23 -31.79 -12.30
N GLN A 220 -4.81 -32.78 -12.99
CA GLN A 220 -4.48 -34.18 -12.79
C GLN A 220 -3.06 -34.37 -13.32
N SER A 221 -2.12 -34.65 -12.41
CA SER A 221 -0.81 -35.20 -12.76
C SER A 221 -1.03 -36.66 -13.15
N GLU A 222 -1.02 -36.96 -14.44
CA GLU A 222 -0.87 -38.34 -14.88
C GLU A 222 0.55 -38.79 -14.56
N ALA A 223 0.65 -39.73 -13.62
CA ALA A 223 1.84 -40.48 -13.33
C ALA A 223 2.14 -41.38 -14.54
N LEU A 224 3.18 -41.03 -15.30
CA LEU A 224 3.76 -41.88 -16.33
C LEU A 224 5.05 -42.49 -15.77
N PHE A 225 4.89 -43.54 -14.96
CA PHE A 225 5.96 -44.48 -14.63
C PHE A 225 5.33 -45.86 -14.50
N ASP A 226 5.27 -46.59 -15.62
CA ASP A 226 5.21 -48.06 -15.61
C ASP A 226 6.59 -48.60 -16.02
N MET A 227 7.31 -49.10 -15.02
CA MET A 227 8.40 -50.06 -15.20
C MET A 227 7.88 -51.43 -14.76
N GLU A 228 7.39 -52.21 -15.73
CA GLU A 228 7.33 -53.68 -15.69
C GLU A 228 7.71 -54.10 -17.12
N GLY A 229 8.80 -54.82 -17.42
CA GLY A 229 9.30 -56.00 -16.74
C GLY A 229 8.58 -57.22 -17.32
N LEU A 230 9.15 -57.85 -18.37
CA LEU A 230 9.08 -59.27 -18.77
C LEU A 230 9.37 -59.45 -20.28
N GLY A 231 10.36 -60.28 -20.61
CA GLY A 231 10.60 -60.79 -21.97
C GLY A 231 12.07 -60.84 -22.36
#